data_AF-A0A1S8YT30-F1
#
_entry.id   AF-A0A1S8YT30-F1
#
_cell.length_a   1.000
_cell.length_b   1.000
_cell.length_c   1.000
_cell.angle_alpha   90.00
_cell.angle_beta   90.00
_cell.angle_gamma   90.00
#
_symmetry.space_group_name_H-M   'P 1'
#
loop_
_entity.id
_entity.type
_entity.pdbx_description
1 polymer ?
#
loop_
_entity_poly.entity_id
_entity_poly.type
_entity_poly.pdbx_seq_one_letter_code
_entity_poly.pdbx_strand_id
1 'polypeptide(L)'
;MRIVERVLGNVKKESGWEQQMQRLTPDRLVLSQWEAQKSRYRKYTEGGLELGIMLDRNLQLKDGDVLLWDAAQQLMVIVELKLPDVMVLYLGLQQGDIPQLMTACFELGHALGNQHWKAMLKDNRVLIPLTVSRRMVESVIKSHGFDKLPCACVRGEMLQEELTQAQARLLFAGAEDAAHHVAVAAPRS
;
A
#
# COMPACT_ATOMS: atom_id res chain seq x y z
N MET A 1 -12.10 -13.84 19.36
CA MET A 1 -12.46 -13.66 17.94
C MET A 1 -13.91 -13.17 17.79
N ARG A 2 -14.15 -12.07 17.06
CA ARG A 2 -15.48 -11.68 16.56
C ARG A 2 -15.57 -11.86 15.04
N ILE A 3 -16.71 -12.27 14.51
CA ILE A 3 -16.93 -12.48 13.08
C ILE A 3 -17.64 -11.26 12.47
N VAL A 4 -17.16 -10.80 11.33
CA VAL A 4 -17.72 -9.68 10.56
C VAL A 4 -18.20 -10.23 9.22
N GLU A 5 -19.51 -10.29 9.05
CA GLU A 5 -20.15 -10.82 7.83
C GLU A 5 -20.73 -9.72 6.93
N ARG A 6 -20.83 -8.49 7.46
CA ARG A 6 -21.34 -7.32 6.73
C ARG A 6 -20.73 -6.03 7.25
N VAL A 7 -20.81 -4.99 6.43
CA VAL A 7 -20.50 -3.60 6.81
C VAL A 7 -21.77 -2.94 7.35
N LEU A 8 -21.67 -2.22 8.47
CA LEU A 8 -22.80 -1.55 9.14
C LEU A 8 -23.10 -0.15 8.57
N GLY A 9 -22.11 0.45 7.93
CA GLY A 9 -22.18 1.75 7.26
C GLY A 9 -20.78 2.32 7.10
N ASN A 10 -20.65 3.62 6.82
CA ASN A 10 -19.35 4.26 6.60
C ASN A 10 -19.28 5.66 7.22
N VAL A 11 -18.27 5.90 8.07
CA VAL A 11 -18.09 7.17 8.81
C VAL A 11 -17.79 8.37 7.91
N LYS A 12 -17.34 8.15 6.67
CA LYS A 12 -17.03 9.23 5.71
C LYS A 12 -18.20 9.58 4.80
N LYS A 13 -19.25 8.74 4.76
CA LYS A 13 -20.39 8.89 3.86
C LYS A 13 -21.70 9.15 4.59
N GLU A 14 -21.81 8.67 5.83
CA GLU A 14 -23.04 8.69 6.60
C GLU A 14 -22.83 9.51 7.88
N SER A 15 -23.50 10.65 7.97
CA SER A 15 -23.37 11.59 9.09
C SER A 15 -23.73 10.99 10.45
N GLY A 16 -24.65 10.01 10.48
CA GLY A 16 -24.98 9.27 11.70
C GLY A 16 -23.78 8.52 12.27
N TRP A 17 -22.98 7.88 11.41
CA TRP A 17 -21.77 7.15 11.82
C TRP A 17 -20.62 8.08 12.17
N GLU A 18 -20.48 9.18 11.45
CA GLU A 18 -19.51 10.25 11.78
C GLU A 18 -19.75 10.79 13.20
N GLN A 19 -21.01 11.07 13.55
CA GLN A 19 -21.37 11.54 14.90
C GLN A 19 -21.09 10.50 15.99
N GLN A 20 -21.30 9.21 15.72
CA GLN A 20 -20.93 8.15 16.67
C GLN A 20 -19.42 8.09 16.87
N MET A 21 -18.64 8.20 15.79
CA MET A 21 -17.18 8.22 15.83
C MET A 21 -16.61 9.43 16.59
N GLN A 22 -17.34 10.54 16.66
CA GLN A 22 -16.93 11.70 17.47
C GLN A 22 -17.15 11.50 18.97
N ARG A 23 -18.03 10.57 19.37
CA ARG A 23 -18.38 10.32 20.78
C ARG A 23 -17.44 9.35 21.48
N LEU A 24 -16.70 8.55 20.73
CA LEU A 24 -15.74 7.59 21.27
C LEU A 24 -14.56 7.40 20.30
N THR A 25 -13.41 6.94 20.79
CA THR A 25 -12.27 6.64 19.91
C THR A 25 -12.45 5.26 19.29
N PRO A 26 -12.65 5.15 17.96
CA PRO A 26 -12.82 3.86 17.32
C PRO A 26 -11.51 3.08 17.30
N ASP A 27 -11.62 1.76 17.47
CA ASP A 27 -10.54 0.83 17.17
C ASP A 27 -10.44 0.63 15.65
N ARG A 28 -9.23 0.46 15.14
CA ARG A 28 -8.96 0.50 13.70
C ARG A 28 -8.49 -0.84 13.20
N LEU A 29 -9.21 -1.37 12.21
CA LEU A 29 -8.72 -2.43 11.35
C LEU A 29 -7.95 -1.79 10.20
N VAL A 30 -6.64 -1.68 10.37
CA VAL A 30 -5.74 -1.14 9.34
C VAL A 30 -5.57 -2.17 8.25
N LEU A 31 -5.87 -1.80 7.01
CA LEU A 31 -5.77 -2.67 5.85
C LEU A 31 -4.98 -2.03 4.73
N SER A 32 -4.31 -2.88 3.98
CA SER A 32 -3.78 -2.58 2.67
C SER A 32 -4.91 -2.62 1.62
N GLN A 33 -4.68 -2.08 0.41
CA GLN A 33 -5.70 -2.13 -0.65
C GLN A 33 -6.01 -3.56 -1.10
N TRP A 34 -5.03 -4.46 -1.05
CA TRP A 34 -5.20 -5.88 -1.36
C TRP A 34 -6.01 -6.61 -0.29
N GLU A 35 -5.69 -6.40 0.99
CA GLU A 35 -6.42 -7.03 2.08
C GLU A 35 -7.89 -6.62 2.08
N ALA A 36 -8.18 -5.36 1.75
CA ALA A 36 -9.55 -4.85 1.65
C ALA A 36 -10.39 -5.52 0.55
N GLN A 37 -9.75 -6.12 -0.46
CA GLN A 37 -10.42 -6.87 -1.53
C GLN A 37 -10.69 -8.34 -1.16
N LYS A 38 -10.05 -8.86 -0.11
CA LYS A 38 -10.28 -10.25 0.31
C LYS A 38 -11.63 -10.36 1.00
N SER A 39 -12.42 -11.32 0.58
CA SER A 39 -13.70 -11.63 1.24
C SER A 39 -13.51 -12.39 2.56
N ARG A 40 -12.37 -13.06 2.77
CA ARG A 40 -12.14 -13.95 3.92
C ARG A 40 -10.72 -13.88 4.44
N TYR A 41 -10.53 -13.47 5.69
CA TYR A 41 -9.24 -13.51 6.39
C TYR A 41 -9.41 -13.22 7.89
N ARG A 42 -8.34 -13.43 8.66
CA ARG A 42 -8.28 -13.03 10.08
C ARG A 42 -7.23 -11.93 10.25
N LYS A 43 -7.54 -10.94 11.07
CA LYS A 43 -6.61 -9.85 11.38
C LYS A 43 -6.97 -9.22 12.73
N TYR A 44 -5.96 -8.69 13.40
CA TYR A 44 -6.12 -7.93 14.63
C TYR A 44 -6.31 -6.45 14.31
N THR A 45 -7.17 -5.78 15.07
CA THR A 45 -7.23 -4.32 15.11
C THR A 45 -6.02 -3.74 15.86
N GLU A 46 -5.79 -2.43 15.77
CA GLU A 46 -4.74 -1.73 16.54
C GLU A 46 -4.92 -1.90 18.06
N GLY A 47 -6.17 -1.97 18.54
CA GLY A 47 -6.52 -2.25 19.93
C GLY A 47 -6.40 -3.72 20.35
N GLY A 48 -5.97 -4.62 19.45
CA GLY A 48 -5.72 -6.04 19.75
C GLY A 48 -6.96 -6.94 19.67
N LEU A 49 -8.07 -6.46 19.11
CA LEU A 49 -9.26 -7.28 18.89
C LEU A 49 -9.08 -8.17 17.65
N GLU A 50 -9.19 -9.49 17.84
CA GLU A 50 -9.14 -10.45 16.74
C GLU A 50 -10.48 -10.49 15.96
N LEU A 51 -10.42 -10.18 14.67
CA LEU A 51 -11.56 -10.23 13.74
C LEU A 51 -11.39 -11.33 12.70
N GLY A 52 -12.47 -12.07 12.45
CA GLY A 52 -12.65 -12.92 11.28
C GLY A 52 -13.54 -12.22 10.26
N ILE A 53 -12.97 -11.77 9.15
CA ILE A 53 -13.70 -11.16 8.03
C ILE A 53 -14.27 -12.29 7.17
N MET A 54 -15.58 -12.28 6.94
CA MET A 54 -16.32 -13.27 6.16
C MET A 54 -17.43 -12.59 5.34
N LEU A 55 -17.03 -11.79 4.37
CA LEU A 55 -17.92 -11.00 3.52
C LEU A 55 -18.37 -11.80 2.29
N ASP A 56 -19.47 -11.36 1.67
CA ASP A 56 -19.87 -11.86 0.35
C ASP A 56 -18.76 -11.60 -0.69
N ARG A 57 -18.66 -12.48 -1.70
CA ARG A 57 -17.54 -12.49 -2.67
C ARG A 57 -17.37 -11.19 -3.46
N ASN A 58 -18.40 -10.36 -3.52
CA ASN A 58 -18.42 -9.11 -4.30
C ASN A 58 -18.31 -7.85 -3.41
N LEU A 59 -18.19 -8.01 -2.09
CA LEU A 59 -18.07 -6.89 -1.17
C LEU A 59 -16.60 -6.63 -0.85
N GLN A 60 -16.17 -5.40 -1.14
CA GLN A 60 -14.84 -4.90 -0.82
C GLN A 60 -14.96 -3.89 0.32
N LEU A 61 -14.08 -4.03 1.31
CA LEU A 61 -13.98 -3.06 2.39
C LEU A 61 -13.44 -1.73 1.85
N LYS A 62 -14.02 -0.64 2.30
CA LYS A 62 -13.63 0.72 1.94
C LYS A 62 -13.18 1.46 3.18
N ASP A 63 -12.36 2.47 2.93
CA ASP A 63 -11.88 3.34 3.98
C ASP A 63 -13.05 4.00 4.74
N GLY A 64 -13.03 3.89 6.07
CA GLY A 64 -14.09 4.36 6.96
C GLY A 64 -15.29 3.41 7.12
N ASP A 65 -15.28 2.20 6.55
CA ASP A 65 -16.35 1.24 6.79
C ASP A 65 -16.44 0.84 8.27
N VAL A 66 -17.64 0.84 8.83
CA VAL A 66 -17.92 0.42 10.21
C VAL A 66 -18.19 -1.08 10.23
N LEU A 67 -17.37 -1.83 10.95
CA LEU A 67 -17.44 -3.29 11.03
C LEU A 67 -18.20 -3.77 12.26
N LEU A 68 -17.99 -3.09 13.40
CA LEU A 68 -18.63 -3.40 14.67
C LEU A 68 -19.05 -2.10 15.35
N TRP A 69 -20.19 -2.14 16.01
CA TRP A 69 -20.70 -1.05 16.84
C TRP A 69 -21.47 -1.61 18.03
N ASP A 70 -21.11 -1.19 19.22
CA ASP A 70 -21.83 -1.46 20.46
C ASP A 70 -21.66 -0.27 21.42
N ALA A 71 -22.74 0.51 21.57
CA ALA A 71 -22.75 1.69 22.42
C ALA A 71 -22.60 1.34 23.91
N ALA A 72 -23.10 0.19 24.36
CA ALA A 72 -23.03 -0.23 25.76
C ALA A 72 -21.61 -0.64 26.14
N GLN A 73 -20.89 -1.26 25.20
CA GLN A 73 -19.49 -1.67 25.38
C GLN A 73 -18.47 -0.59 24.96
N GLN A 74 -18.94 0.58 24.52
CA GLN A 74 -18.10 1.64 23.94
C GLN A 74 -17.17 1.12 22.82
N LEU A 75 -17.67 0.16 22.04
CA LEU A 75 -16.91 -0.51 20.99
C LEU A 75 -17.34 0.01 19.63
N MET A 76 -16.39 0.54 18.88
CA MET A 76 -16.53 0.78 17.45
C MET A 76 -15.29 0.28 16.75
N VAL A 77 -15.46 -0.49 15.69
CA VAL A 77 -14.36 -0.88 14.81
C VAL A 77 -14.59 -0.30 13.43
N ILE A 78 -13.61 0.44 12.92
CA ILE A 78 -13.62 0.99 11.56
C ILE A 78 -12.47 0.44 10.72
N VAL A 79 -12.66 0.42 9.41
CA VAL A 79 -11.59 0.18 8.43
C VAL A 79 -10.79 1.46 8.23
N GLU A 80 -9.46 1.35 8.31
CA GLU A 80 -8.53 2.38 7.84
C GLU A 80 -7.69 1.79 6.71
N LEU A 81 -7.77 2.36 5.50
CA LEU A 81 -6.89 1.99 4.41
C LEU A 81 -5.60 2.80 4.48
N LYS A 82 -4.47 2.11 4.64
CA LYS A 82 -3.13 2.74 4.55
C LYS A 82 -2.52 2.52 3.18
N LEU A 83 -1.84 3.55 2.68
CA LEU A 83 -0.97 3.39 1.53
C LEU A 83 0.36 2.80 1.98
N PRO A 84 1.01 1.96 1.15
CA PRO A 84 2.37 1.52 1.45
C PRO A 84 3.30 2.74 1.52
N ASP A 85 4.29 2.66 2.41
CA ASP A 85 5.41 3.58 2.39
C ASP A 85 6.07 3.55 1.01
N VAL A 86 6.67 4.66 0.60
CA VAL A 86 7.31 4.80 -0.70
C VAL A 86 8.78 5.13 -0.49
N MET A 87 9.63 4.33 -1.13
CA MET A 87 11.03 4.69 -1.28
C MET A 87 11.19 5.65 -2.47
N VAL A 88 11.83 6.78 -2.20
CA VAL A 88 12.14 7.83 -3.16
C VAL A 88 13.62 7.74 -3.47
N LEU A 89 13.96 7.40 -4.71
CA LEU A 89 15.34 7.39 -5.21
C LEU A 89 15.58 8.68 -6.00
N TYR A 90 16.55 9.49 -5.56
CA TYR A 90 16.89 10.75 -6.19
C TYR A 90 17.97 10.49 -7.24
N LEU A 91 17.63 10.65 -8.52
CA LEU A 91 18.53 10.29 -9.60
C LEU A 91 19.61 11.37 -9.84
N GLY A 92 19.44 12.58 -9.31
CA GLY A 92 20.48 13.63 -9.39
C GLY A 92 20.77 14.14 -10.81
N LEU A 93 19.88 13.87 -11.76
CA LEU A 93 20.05 14.00 -13.22
C LEU A 93 20.21 15.42 -13.78
N GLN A 94 20.35 16.44 -12.93
CA GLN A 94 20.49 17.83 -13.38
C GLN A 94 21.91 18.14 -13.90
N GLN A 95 22.88 17.22 -13.80
CA GLN A 95 24.30 17.47 -14.10
C GLN A 95 25.02 16.36 -14.89
N GLY A 96 24.30 15.47 -15.59
CA GLY A 96 24.89 14.31 -16.29
C GLY A 96 24.77 14.35 -17.82
N ASP A 97 25.58 13.54 -18.50
CA ASP A 97 25.48 13.28 -19.95
C ASP A 97 24.17 12.51 -20.27
N ILE A 98 23.37 13.04 -21.20
CA ILE A 98 22.00 12.53 -21.48
C ILE A 98 21.98 11.05 -21.87
N PRO A 99 22.89 10.52 -22.72
CA PRO A 99 22.95 9.10 -23.04
C PRO A 99 23.23 8.21 -21.82
N GLN A 100 24.20 8.56 -20.98
CA GLN A 100 24.52 7.78 -19.77
C GLN A 100 23.34 7.73 -18.81
N LEU A 101 22.64 8.86 -18.70
CA LEU A 101 21.40 8.95 -17.95
C LEU A 101 20.33 8.01 -18.52
N MET A 102 20.04 8.10 -19.82
CA MET A 102 19.03 7.25 -20.45
C MET A 102 19.31 5.77 -20.21
N THR A 103 20.57 5.34 -20.29
CA THR A 103 21.01 3.98 -19.96
C THR A 103 20.72 3.65 -18.50
N ALA A 104 21.14 4.49 -17.55
CA ALA A 104 20.92 4.28 -16.12
C ALA A 104 19.42 4.17 -15.76
N CYS A 105 18.57 5.05 -16.30
CA CYS A 105 17.12 4.98 -16.11
C CYS A 105 16.50 3.71 -16.70
N PHE A 106 16.96 3.29 -17.87
CA PHE A 106 16.46 2.07 -18.52
C PHE A 106 16.88 0.81 -17.74
N GLU A 107 18.13 0.73 -17.30
CA GLU A 107 18.64 -0.36 -16.47
C GLU A 107 17.93 -0.44 -15.13
N LEU A 108 17.72 0.69 -14.45
CA LEU A 108 16.95 0.74 -13.21
C LEU A 108 15.49 0.30 -13.45
N GLY A 109 14.85 0.80 -14.51
CA GLY A 109 13.50 0.39 -14.88
C GLY A 109 13.41 -1.11 -15.16
N HIS A 110 14.39 -1.68 -15.85
CA HIS A 110 14.49 -3.11 -16.10
C HIS A 110 14.68 -3.90 -14.80
N ALA A 111 15.57 -3.46 -13.91
CA ALA A 111 15.83 -4.11 -12.62
C ALA A 111 14.57 -4.18 -11.75
N LEU A 112 13.84 -3.07 -11.63
CA LEU A 112 12.59 -2.99 -10.86
C LEU A 112 11.47 -3.80 -11.54
N GLY A 113 11.37 -3.72 -12.87
CA GLY A 113 10.40 -4.46 -13.66
C GLY A 113 10.60 -5.98 -13.59
N ASN A 114 11.84 -6.46 -13.56
CA ASN A 114 12.17 -7.87 -13.39
C ASN A 114 11.76 -8.44 -12.02
N GLN A 115 11.61 -7.57 -11.02
CA GLN A 115 11.05 -7.95 -9.71
C GLN A 115 9.51 -7.85 -9.65
N HIS A 116 8.87 -7.45 -10.77
CA HIS A 116 7.45 -7.10 -10.81
C HIS A 116 7.07 -5.98 -9.83
N TRP A 117 8.02 -5.12 -9.45
CA TRP A 117 7.74 -3.99 -8.57
C TRP A 117 7.21 -2.80 -9.37
N LYS A 118 6.16 -2.18 -8.83
CA LYS A 118 5.70 -0.91 -9.37
C LYS A 118 6.71 0.18 -9.09
N ALA A 119 6.91 1.06 -10.06
CA ALA A 119 7.72 2.24 -9.90
C ALA A 119 7.20 3.34 -10.83
N MET A 120 7.45 4.59 -10.44
CA MET A 120 7.09 5.75 -11.25
C MET A 120 8.23 6.77 -11.23
N LEU A 121 8.54 7.35 -12.39
CA LEU A 121 9.44 8.48 -12.51
C LEU A 121 8.65 9.79 -12.39
N LYS A 122 9.10 10.70 -11.51
CA LYS A 122 8.53 12.04 -11.34
C LYS A 122 9.61 13.02 -10.91
N ASP A 123 9.75 14.15 -11.60
CA ASP A 123 10.63 15.26 -11.23
C ASP A 123 12.04 14.81 -10.78
N ASN A 124 12.68 13.94 -11.58
CA ASN A 124 14.02 13.41 -11.29
C ASN A 124 14.10 12.41 -10.11
N ARG A 125 12.96 11.83 -9.70
CA ARG A 125 12.83 10.87 -8.62
C ARG A 125 12.16 9.60 -9.12
N VAL A 126 12.64 8.44 -8.68
CA VAL A 126 11.92 7.16 -8.84
C VAL A 126 11.20 6.86 -7.54
N LEU A 127 9.90 6.69 -7.62
CA LEU A 127 9.01 6.37 -6.51
C LEU A 127 8.69 4.89 -6.57
N ILE A 128 9.02 4.15 -5.50
CA ILE A 128 8.85 2.70 -5.40
C ILE A 128 7.99 2.40 -4.16
N PRO A 129 6.73 1.96 -4.30
CA PRO A 129 5.93 1.52 -3.16
C PRO A 129 6.56 0.29 -2.52
N LEU A 130 6.73 0.33 -1.21
CA LEU A 130 7.32 -0.74 -0.41
C LEU A 130 6.26 -1.81 -0.11
N THR A 131 5.91 -2.59 -1.13
CA THR A 131 5.03 -3.77 -0.98
C THR A 131 5.80 -5.03 -0.57
N VAL A 132 7.13 -4.94 -0.58
CA VAL A 132 8.07 -5.88 0.02
C VAL A 132 8.95 -5.15 1.03
N SER A 133 9.78 -5.89 1.77
CA SER A 133 10.69 -5.27 2.75
C SER A 133 11.64 -4.27 2.08
N ARG A 134 11.83 -3.11 2.71
CA ARG A 134 12.79 -2.08 2.27
C ARG A 134 14.18 -2.65 1.93
N ARG A 135 14.69 -3.55 2.76
CA ARG A 135 16.00 -4.20 2.58
C ARG A 135 16.09 -4.96 1.25
N MET A 136 15.00 -5.58 0.81
CA MET A 136 14.95 -6.29 -0.46
C MET A 136 15.10 -5.32 -1.63
N VAL A 137 14.39 -4.19 -1.57
CA VAL A 137 14.49 -3.15 -2.62
C VAL A 137 15.89 -2.53 -2.64
N GLU A 138 16.45 -2.20 -1.48
CA GLU A 138 17.83 -1.70 -1.36
C GLU A 138 18.86 -2.69 -1.91
N SER A 139 18.67 -3.99 -1.68
CA SER A 139 19.56 -5.03 -2.21
C SER A 139 19.55 -5.08 -3.75
N VAL A 140 18.38 -4.95 -4.38
CA VAL A 140 18.26 -4.94 -5.85
C VAL A 140 18.84 -3.67 -6.45
N ILE A 141 18.60 -2.51 -5.83
CA ILE A 141 19.23 -1.24 -6.23
C ILE A 141 20.75 -1.38 -6.19
N LYS A 142 21.28 -1.94 -5.10
CA LYS A 142 22.73 -2.16 -4.94
C LYS A 142 23.30 -3.12 -5.97
N SER A 143 22.62 -4.23 -6.27
CA SER A 143 23.13 -5.21 -7.24
C SER A 143 23.23 -4.67 -8.67
N HIS A 144 22.50 -3.58 -8.97
CA HIS A 144 22.52 -2.90 -10.27
C HIS A 144 23.35 -1.60 -10.23
N GLY A 145 24.15 -1.36 -9.19
CA GLY A 145 25.09 -0.23 -9.13
C GLY A 145 24.47 1.12 -8.76
N PHE A 146 23.26 1.14 -8.22
CA PHE A 146 22.53 2.35 -7.84
C PHE A 146 22.62 2.68 -6.34
N ASP A 147 23.53 2.04 -5.60
CA ASP A 147 23.69 2.18 -4.14
C ASP A 147 24.18 3.57 -3.69
N LYS A 148 24.76 4.34 -4.61
CA LYS A 148 25.23 5.71 -4.34
C LYS A 148 24.15 6.77 -4.53
N LEU A 149 22.99 6.41 -5.09
CA LEU A 149 21.91 7.36 -5.27
C LEU A 149 21.28 7.69 -3.91
N PRO A 150 21.10 8.98 -3.57
CA PRO A 150 20.39 9.35 -2.36
C PRO A 150 18.98 8.75 -2.37
N CYS A 151 18.54 8.24 -1.22
CA CYS A 151 17.20 7.72 -1.07
C CYS A 151 16.54 8.18 0.23
N ALA A 152 15.21 8.27 0.21
CA ALA A 152 14.39 8.54 1.38
C ALA A 152 13.21 7.56 1.43
N CYS A 153 12.64 7.35 2.61
CA CYS A 153 11.36 6.68 2.76
C CYS A 153 10.34 7.68 3.27
N VAL A 154 9.21 7.77 2.58
CA VAL A 154 8.10 8.65 2.93
C VAL A 154 6.82 7.84 3.05
N ARG A 155 5.89 8.30 3.89
CA ARG A 155 4.56 7.70 3.95
C ARG A 155 3.83 7.91 2.63
N GLY A 156 3.12 6.88 2.15
CA GLY A 156 2.36 6.97 0.91
C GLY A 156 1.32 8.10 0.94
N GLU A 157 0.75 8.40 2.12
CA GLU A 157 -0.20 9.50 2.32
C GLU A 157 0.41 10.87 2.00
N MET A 158 1.69 11.10 2.31
CA MET A 158 2.36 12.39 2.06
C MET A 158 2.50 12.71 0.58
N LEU A 159 2.48 11.69 -0.28
CA LEU A 159 2.59 11.85 -1.72
C LEU A 159 1.25 12.17 -2.38
N GLN A 160 0.11 12.00 -1.70
CA GLN A 160 -1.20 12.22 -2.32
C GLN A 160 -1.40 13.66 -2.81
N GLU A 161 -0.80 14.64 -2.13
CA GLU A 161 -0.88 16.05 -2.51
C GLU A 161 0.04 16.41 -3.69
N GLU A 162 1.12 15.65 -3.90
CA GLU A 162 2.08 15.86 -4.99
C GLU A 162 1.70 15.12 -6.28
N LEU A 163 0.83 14.11 -6.19
CA LEU A 163 0.50 13.21 -7.30
C LEU A 163 -0.87 13.54 -7.90
N THR A 164 -0.95 13.54 -9.23
CA THR A 164 -2.26 13.53 -9.89
C THR A 164 -3.00 12.24 -9.57
N GLN A 165 -4.33 12.23 -9.71
CA GLN A 165 -5.12 11.02 -9.49
C GLN A 165 -4.65 9.84 -10.36
N ALA A 166 -4.22 10.11 -11.59
CA ALA A 166 -3.66 9.09 -12.49
C ALA A 166 -2.32 8.54 -11.97
N GLN A 167 -1.43 9.41 -11.47
CA GLN A 167 -0.15 9.02 -10.89
C GLN A 167 -0.32 8.22 -9.60
N ALA A 168 -1.21 8.65 -8.71
CA ALA A 168 -1.53 7.92 -7.48
C ALA A 168 -2.09 6.52 -7.79
N ARG A 169 -2.97 6.41 -8.80
CA ARG A 169 -3.45 5.10 -9.29
C ARG A 169 -2.31 4.24 -9.84
N LEU A 170 -1.43 4.80 -10.66
CA LEU A 170 -0.29 4.07 -11.22
C LEU A 170 0.64 3.54 -10.12
N LEU A 171 0.91 4.36 -9.11
CA LEU A 171 1.84 4.05 -8.04
C LEU A 171 1.25 3.05 -7.03
N PHE A 172 0.00 3.23 -6.60
CA PHE A 172 -0.56 2.47 -5.47
C PHE A 172 -1.58 1.39 -5.87
N ALA A 173 -2.34 1.57 -6.94
CA ALA A 173 -3.40 0.61 -7.28
C ALA A 173 -2.76 -0.71 -7.68
N GLY A 174 -3.08 -1.83 -7.01
CA GLY A 174 -2.52 -3.15 -7.32
C GLY A 174 -1.01 -3.29 -7.12
N ALA A 175 -0.36 -2.38 -6.37
CA ALA A 175 1.07 -2.48 -6.06
C ALA A 175 1.42 -3.73 -5.23
N GLU A 176 0.41 -4.28 -4.55
CA GLU A 176 0.51 -5.37 -3.59
C GLU A 176 0.32 -6.77 -4.22
N ASP A 177 -0.10 -6.87 -5.49
CA ASP A 177 -0.19 -8.14 -6.23
C ASP A 177 1.19 -8.79 -6.45
N ALA A 178 2.26 -8.00 -6.42
CA ALA A 178 3.64 -8.45 -6.69
C ALA A 178 4.20 -9.43 -5.65
N ALA A 179 3.54 -9.60 -4.50
CA ALA A 179 3.97 -10.53 -3.45
C ALA A 179 3.62 -12.00 -3.73
N HIS A 180 2.86 -12.30 -4.79
CA HIS A 180 2.57 -13.67 -5.20
C HIS A 180 3.65 -14.19 -6.16
N HIS A 181 4.71 -14.78 -5.59
CA HIS A 181 5.67 -15.59 -6.34
C HIS A 181 4.95 -16.73 -7.09
N VAL A 182 4.86 -16.63 -8.41
CA VAL A 182 4.79 -17.83 -9.25
C VAL A 182 6.21 -18.36 -9.33
N ALA A 183 6.50 -19.44 -8.61
CA ALA A 183 7.73 -20.19 -8.82
C ALA A 183 7.70 -20.75 -10.25
N VAL A 184 8.37 -20.08 -11.18
CA VAL A 184 8.69 -20.67 -12.48
C VAL A 184 9.71 -21.75 -12.21
N ALA A 185 9.28 -23.01 -12.28
CA ALA A 185 10.20 -24.14 -12.24
C ALA A 185 11.22 -23.97 -13.38
N ALA A 186 12.51 -23.97 -13.04
CA ALA A 186 13.58 -23.89 -14.02
C ALA A 186 13.42 -25.01 -15.07
N PRO A 187 13.65 -24.72 -16.37
CA PRO A 187 13.63 -25.76 -17.39
C PRO A 187 14.71 -26.78 -17.06
N ARG A 188 14.31 -28.06 -16.98
CA ARG A 188 15.25 -29.16 -16.84
C ARG A 188 16.10 -29.20 -18.11
N SER A 189 17.42 -29.07 -17.91
CA SER A 189 18.47 -29.31 -18.90
C SER A 189 18.39 -30.71 -19.48
#